data_AF-A0A8T4EIH0-F1
#
_entry.id   AF-A0A8T4EIH0-F1
#
_cell.length_a   1.000
_cell.length_b   1.000
_cell.length_c   1.000
_cell.angle_alpha   90.00
_cell.angle_beta   90.00
_cell.angle_gamma   90.00
#
_symmetry.space_group_name_H-M   'P 1'
#
loop_
_entity.id
_entity.type
_entity.pdbx_description
1 polymer ?
#
loop_
_entity_poly.entity_id
_entity_poly.type
_entity_poly.pdbx_seq_one_letter_code
_entity_poly.pdbx_strand_id
1 'polypeptide(L)'
;MMFDEKSRQTTNTVLSIKEKAVEIVRGRGPLLPVQITKELGINIMFASALLSELVDNGTIKISHTKIGGSPVYFVSGQEGKLQALRDKLNDKQQKAFDMLKQSKILRDSEIDPVIRVALRDIKDFAHPLRVTSGSLQEIFWKWYLIPDSEAEPIVKEKMSALEKCEQKEKPKAVDDELGQIESELKKLEEKRKALLPIEQKIKQEIITETMAETKEEKSVERPKDVKEKPAKSRKSSVKDEIQTRIIPSPLQIDESDSFMKTVLDYFKQNNIEATEMKQIRKESDFEGVVKIPSSVGIMNYALRAKNKKKITDSDLSLLFVHSQMKKMPILLITTGGLTKKAQELLNKEFKNITIKQI
;
A
#
# COMPACT_ATOMS: atom_id res chain seq x y z
N MET A 1 -35.18 -1.79 -29.64
CA MET A 1 -33.91 -1.72 -30.40
C MET A 1 -33.01 -0.54 -30.00
N MET A 2 -33.52 0.65 -29.68
CA MET A 2 -32.68 1.83 -29.31
C MET A 2 -31.84 1.71 -28.02
N PHE A 3 -32.18 0.81 -27.08
CA PHE A 3 -31.40 0.63 -25.84
C PHE A 3 -30.07 -0.10 -26.06
N ASP A 4 -29.99 -0.96 -27.07
CA ASP A 4 -28.81 -1.80 -27.33
C ASP A 4 -27.68 -1.00 -28.00
N GLU A 5 -28.04 0.06 -28.74
CA GLU A 5 -27.09 0.89 -29.49
C GLU A 5 -26.28 1.84 -28.58
N LYS A 6 -26.90 2.37 -27.51
CA LYS A 6 -26.23 3.26 -26.54
C LYS A 6 -25.33 2.52 -25.54
N SER A 7 -25.73 1.30 -25.17
CA SER A 7 -24.88 0.37 -24.41
C SER A 7 -23.56 0.13 -25.16
N ARG A 8 -23.66 -0.21 -26.46
CA ARG A 8 -22.49 -0.41 -27.34
C ARG A 8 -21.60 0.83 -27.48
N GLN A 9 -22.18 2.03 -27.57
CA GLN A 9 -21.39 3.26 -27.65
C GLN A 9 -20.57 3.52 -26.38
N THR A 10 -21.17 3.30 -25.21
CA THR A 10 -20.49 3.52 -23.92
C THR A 10 -19.38 2.50 -23.68
N THR A 11 -19.62 1.23 -24.03
CA THR A 11 -18.57 0.20 -23.98
C THR A 11 -17.42 0.53 -24.93
N ASN A 12 -17.71 1.05 -26.13
CA ASN A 12 -16.69 1.46 -27.09
C ASN A 12 -15.85 2.64 -26.58
N THR A 13 -16.45 3.60 -25.88
CA THR A 13 -15.69 4.71 -25.26
C THR A 13 -14.76 4.21 -24.15
N VAL A 14 -15.24 3.30 -23.29
CA VAL A 14 -14.41 2.74 -22.20
C VAL A 14 -13.30 1.85 -22.74
N LEU A 15 -13.58 1.04 -23.77
CA LEU A 15 -12.56 0.25 -24.48
C LEU A 15 -11.49 1.16 -25.09
N SER A 16 -11.90 2.28 -25.71
CA SER A 16 -10.97 3.26 -26.28
C SER A 16 -10.05 3.91 -25.23
N ILE A 17 -10.55 4.19 -24.02
CA ILE A 17 -9.74 4.76 -22.93
C ILE A 17 -8.69 3.75 -22.43
N LYS A 18 -9.07 2.47 -22.33
CA LYS A 18 -8.16 1.37 -21.93
C LYS A 18 -7.02 1.19 -22.93
N GLU A 19 -7.35 1.15 -24.22
CA GLU A 19 -6.36 1.02 -25.31
C GLU A 19 -5.37 2.17 -25.29
N LYS A 20 -5.87 3.41 -25.19
CA LYS A 20 -5.02 4.60 -25.06
C LYS A 20 -4.12 4.56 -23.84
N ALA A 21 -4.63 4.11 -22.68
CA ALA A 21 -3.80 3.96 -21.48
C ALA A 21 -2.67 2.95 -21.71
N VAL A 22 -2.93 1.82 -22.35
CA VAL A 22 -1.91 0.82 -22.70
C VAL A 22 -0.87 1.40 -23.67
N GLU A 23 -1.30 2.15 -24.69
CA GLU A 23 -0.39 2.81 -25.63
C GLU A 23 0.53 3.82 -24.93
N ILE A 24 0.00 4.59 -23.98
CA ILE A 24 0.79 5.55 -23.20
C ILE A 24 1.87 4.82 -22.38
N VAL A 25 1.51 3.72 -21.69
CA VAL A 25 2.47 2.91 -20.93
C VAL A 25 3.51 2.30 -21.89
N ARG A 26 3.10 1.81 -23.06
CA ARG A 26 3.99 1.23 -24.07
C ARG A 26 4.99 2.25 -24.62
N GLY A 27 4.55 3.48 -24.88
CA GLY A 27 5.40 4.54 -25.42
C GLY A 27 6.38 5.11 -24.40
N ARG A 28 5.88 5.52 -23.22
CA ARG A 28 6.70 6.22 -22.22
C ARG A 28 7.52 5.30 -21.34
N GLY A 29 6.99 4.12 -21.00
CA GLY A 29 7.63 3.20 -20.07
C GLY A 29 6.99 3.22 -18.68
N PRO A 30 7.78 2.90 -17.63
CA PRO A 30 7.32 2.89 -16.25
C PRO A 30 6.71 4.23 -15.86
N LEU A 31 5.44 4.23 -15.44
CA LEU A 31 4.70 5.45 -15.16
C LEU A 31 3.85 5.35 -13.90
N LEU A 32 3.43 6.53 -13.43
CA LEU A 32 2.58 6.73 -12.26
C LEU A 32 1.15 7.10 -12.69
N PRO A 33 0.12 6.80 -11.88
CA PRO A 33 -1.26 7.19 -12.15
C PRO A 33 -1.44 8.68 -12.49
N VAL A 34 -0.68 9.57 -11.83
CA VAL A 34 -0.71 11.02 -12.09
C VAL A 34 -0.32 11.40 -13.53
N GLN A 35 0.49 10.57 -14.20
CA GLN A 35 0.86 10.82 -15.58
C GLN A 35 -0.29 10.45 -16.52
N ILE A 36 -1.02 9.38 -16.22
CA ILE A 36 -2.24 9.00 -16.96
C ILE A 36 -3.35 10.03 -16.79
N THR A 37 -3.54 10.58 -15.58
CA THR A 37 -4.55 11.62 -15.36
C THR A 37 -4.32 12.87 -16.21
N LYS A 38 -3.05 13.25 -16.41
CA LYS A 38 -2.69 14.43 -17.20
C LYS A 38 -2.94 14.21 -18.69
N GLU A 39 -2.65 13.00 -19.18
CA GLU A 39 -2.84 12.62 -20.59
C GLU A 39 -4.31 12.45 -20.96
N LEU A 40 -5.07 11.74 -20.13
CA LEU A 40 -6.44 11.34 -20.44
C LEU A 40 -7.50 12.30 -19.87
N GLY A 41 -7.09 13.29 -19.07
CA GLY A 41 -8.01 14.23 -18.42
C GLY A 41 -8.94 13.58 -17.39
N ILE A 42 -8.62 12.37 -16.94
CA ILE A 42 -9.42 11.61 -15.96
C ILE A 42 -8.97 11.88 -14.52
N ASN A 43 -9.86 11.64 -13.56
CA ASN A 43 -9.52 11.73 -12.13
C ASN A 43 -8.51 10.65 -11.72
N ILE A 44 -7.67 10.94 -10.72
CA ILE A 44 -6.66 10.02 -10.17
C ILE A 44 -7.23 8.68 -9.70
N MET A 45 -8.44 8.68 -9.13
CA MET A 45 -9.13 7.47 -8.70
C MET A 45 -9.50 6.59 -9.90
N PHE A 46 -9.99 7.20 -10.97
CA PHE A 46 -10.27 6.48 -12.22
C PHE A 46 -8.99 5.96 -12.88
N ALA A 47 -7.93 6.76 -12.96
CA ALA A 47 -6.67 6.32 -13.51
C ALA A 47 -6.11 5.12 -12.73
N SER A 48 -6.21 5.15 -11.39
CA SER A 48 -5.76 4.06 -10.52
C SER A 48 -6.61 2.79 -10.71
N ALA A 49 -7.93 2.93 -10.79
CA ALA A 49 -8.84 1.82 -11.05
C ALA A 49 -8.60 1.21 -12.44
N LEU A 50 -8.47 2.05 -13.47
CA LEU A 50 -8.19 1.66 -14.86
C LEU A 50 -6.89 0.88 -14.96
N LEU A 51 -5.81 1.40 -14.37
CA LEU A 51 -4.51 0.74 -14.38
C LEU A 51 -4.53 -0.57 -13.58
N SER A 52 -5.25 -0.62 -12.46
CA SER A 52 -5.40 -1.87 -11.69
C SER A 52 -6.13 -2.93 -12.50
N GLU A 53 -7.20 -2.56 -13.20
CA GLU A 53 -7.91 -3.48 -14.10
C GLU A 53 -7.01 -4.01 -15.23
N LEU A 54 -6.16 -3.14 -15.82
CA LEU A 54 -5.21 -3.56 -16.86
C LEU A 54 -4.13 -4.51 -16.34
N VAL A 55 -3.78 -4.42 -15.05
CA VAL A 55 -2.85 -5.35 -14.39
C VAL A 55 -3.52 -6.69 -14.15
N ASP A 56 -4.76 -6.69 -13.66
CA ASP A 56 -5.54 -7.91 -13.45
C ASP A 56 -5.76 -8.67 -14.76
N ASN A 57 -5.92 -7.95 -15.87
CA ASN A 57 -6.01 -8.50 -17.23
C ASN A 57 -4.65 -8.95 -17.81
N GLY A 58 -3.53 -8.70 -17.11
CA GLY A 58 -2.18 -9.08 -17.54
C GLY A 58 -1.61 -8.24 -18.69
N THR A 59 -2.29 -7.17 -19.11
CA THR A 59 -1.84 -6.30 -20.21
C THR A 59 -0.67 -5.41 -19.80
N ILE A 60 -0.65 -5.01 -18.53
CA ILE A 60 0.45 -4.24 -17.91
C ILE A 60 0.84 -4.90 -16.58
N LYS A 61 2.00 -4.52 -16.04
CA LYS A 61 2.56 -5.01 -14.78
C LYS A 61 2.79 -3.87 -13.80
N ILE A 62 2.83 -4.21 -12.50
CA ILE A 62 3.17 -3.30 -11.41
C ILE A 62 4.57 -3.63 -10.91
N SER A 63 5.40 -2.60 -10.73
CA SER A 63 6.69 -2.72 -10.06
C SER A 63 6.50 -2.77 -8.55
N HIS A 64 7.29 -3.59 -7.87
CA HIS A 64 7.31 -3.70 -6.43
C HIS A 64 7.75 -2.39 -5.76
N THR A 65 8.68 -1.69 -6.40
CA THR A 65 9.16 -0.37 -6.00
C THR A 65 8.07 0.68 -6.21
N LYS A 66 7.72 1.37 -5.12
CA LYS A 66 6.70 2.43 -5.13
C LYS A 66 7.38 3.80 -5.01
N ILE A 67 6.90 4.78 -5.75
CA ILE A 67 7.36 6.17 -5.62
C ILE A 67 6.33 6.94 -4.79
N GLY A 68 6.73 7.41 -3.60
CA GLY A 68 5.83 8.15 -2.71
C GLY A 68 4.56 7.37 -2.33
N GLY A 69 4.67 6.04 -2.21
CA GLY A 69 3.54 5.15 -1.94
C GLY A 69 2.69 4.79 -3.17
N SER A 70 2.90 5.45 -4.30
CA SER A 70 2.22 5.13 -5.56
C SER A 70 2.91 3.98 -6.29
N PRO A 71 2.16 2.96 -6.78
CA PRO A 71 2.70 1.93 -7.65
C PRO A 71 3.17 2.53 -8.99
N VAL A 72 4.19 1.89 -9.57
CA VAL A 72 4.71 2.18 -10.90
C VAL A 72 4.25 1.09 -11.86
N TYR A 73 3.69 1.48 -13.00
CA TYR A 73 3.11 0.57 -13.99
C TYR A 73 3.96 0.53 -15.25
N PHE A 74 4.18 -0.65 -15.83
CA PHE A 74 4.99 -0.85 -17.03
C PHE A 74 4.45 -2.00 -17.89
N VAL A 75 4.89 -2.13 -19.13
CA VAL A 75 4.57 -3.29 -20.00
C VAL A 75 5.72 -4.29 -19.98
N SER A 76 5.43 -5.59 -20.10
CA SER A 76 6.45 -6.62 -20.31
C SER A 76 7.40 -6.25 -21.46
N GLY A 77 8.70 -6.43 -21.27
CA GLY A 77 9.75 -5.99 -22.19
C GLY A 77 10.33 -4.61 -21.86
N GLN A 78 9.73 -3.86 -20.93
CA GLN A 78 10.24 -2.57 -20.47
C GLN A 78 11.01 -2.66 -19.15
N GLU A 79 11.33 -3.86 -18.65
CA GLU A 79 12.00 -4.07 -17.37
C GLU A 79 13.36 -3.33 -17.32
N GLY A 80 14.06 -3.22 -18.46
CA GLY A 80 15.29 -2.43 -18.57
C GLY A 80 15.12 -0.96 -18.16
N LYS A 81 13.95 -0.37 -18.38
CA LYS A 81 13.64 1.03 -18.00
C LYS A 81 13.43 1.20 -16.50
N LEU A 82 13.18 0.13 -15.74
CA LEU A 82 13.01 0.19 -14.29
C LEU A 82 14.29 0.59 -13.56
N GLN A 83 15.47 0.55 -14.21
CA GLN A 83 16.72 1.03 -13.60
C GLN A 83 16.67 2.50 -13.18
N ALA A 84 15.81 3.31 -13.82
CA ALA A 84 15.58 4.69 -13.42
C ALA A 84 15.01 4.82 -11.98
N LEU A 85 14.48 3.73 -11.42
CA LEU A 85 14.01 3.69 -10.04
C LEU A 85 15.13 3.54 -9.01
N ARG A 86 16.39 3.28 -9.42
CA ARG A 86 17.56 3.19 -8.53
C ARG A 86 17.63 4.37 -7.58
N ASP A 87 17.46 5.58 -8.10
CA ASP A 87 17.58 6.83 -7.33
C ASP A 87 16.42 7.04 -6.34
N LYS A 88 15.41 6.16 -6.37
CA LYS A 88 14.27 6.15 -5.43
C LYS A 88 14.40 5.05 -4.37
N LEU A 89 15.42 4.20 -4.47
CA LEU A 89 15.73 3.18 -3.48
C LEU A 89 16.50 3.79 -2.31
N ASN A 90 16.44 3.14 -1.14
CA ASN A 90 17.24 3.52 0.02
C ASN A 90 18.73 3.19 -0.17
N ASP A 91 19.64 3.82 0.56
CA ASP A 91 21.11 3.64 0.40
C ASP A 91 21.56 2.17 0.41
N LYS A 92 20.99 1.37 1.33
CA LYS A 92 21.27 -0.08 1.43
C LYS A 92 20.80 -0.85 0.20
N GLN A 93 19.65 -0.47 -0.36
CA GLN A 93 19.07 -1.07 -1.56
C GLN A 93 19.83 -0.64 -2.81
N GLN A 94 20.29 0.62 -2.89
CA GLN A 94 21.16 1.09 -3.97
C GLN A 94 22.48 0.32 -3.99
N LYS A 95 23.11 0.12 -2.83
CA LYS A 95 24.32 -0.70 -2.71
C LYS A 95 24.08 -2.15 -3.15
N ALA A 96 22.98 -2.76 -2.71
CA ALA A 96 22.59 -4.10 -3.13
C ALA A 96 22.35 -4.20 -4.66
N PHE A 97 21.67 -3.20 -5.22
CA PHE A 97 21.42 -3.07 -6.66
C PHE A 97 22.73 -2.97 -7.44
N ASP A 98 23.65 -2.10 -7.03
CA ASP A 98 24.93 -1.90 -7.72
C ASP A 98 25.79 -3.17 -7.65
N MET A 99 25.82 -3.83 -6.49
CA MET A 99 26.54 -5.09 -6.30
C MET A 99 25.97 -6.21 -7.18
N LEU A 100 24.65 -6.37 -7.22
CA LEU A 100 24.01 -7.39 -8.07
C LEU A 100 24.16 -7.07 -9.57
N LYS A 101 24.09 -5.79 -9.95
CA LYS A 101 24.26 -5.34 -11.34
C LYS A 101 25.67 -5.64 -11.87
N GLN A 102 26.68 -5.51 -11.01
CA GLN A 102 28.09 -5.82 -11.33
C GLN A 102 28.35 -7.31 -11.35
N SER A 103 28.04 -8.03 -10.26
CA SER A 103 28.37 -9.45 -10.11
C SER A 103 27.45 -10.39 -10.88
N LYS A 104 26.29 -9.90 -11.36
CA LYS A 104 25.24 -10.62 -12.11
C LYS A 104 24.51 -11.70 -11.30
N ILE A 105 25.26 -12.48 -10.53
CA ILE A 105 24.79 -13.51 -9.62
C ILE A 105 25.54 -13.38 -8.30
N LEU A 106 24.78 -13.35 -7.21
CA LEU A 106 25.31 -13.31 -5.84
C LEU A 106 24.79 -14.51 -5.04
N ARG A 107 25.58 -15.04 -4.11
CA ARG A 107 25.18 -16.17 -3.26
C ARG A 107 24.69 -15.65 -1.90
N ASP A 108 23.51 -16.08 -1.45
CA ASP A 108 22.90 -15.55 -0.22
C ASP A 108 23.73 -15.87 1.05
N SER A 109 24.54 -16.93 1.06
CA SER A 109 25.38 -17.26 2.23
C SER A 109 26.60 -16.34 2.39
N GLU A 110 27.13 -15.78 1.30
CA GLU A 110 28.35 -14.96 1.28
C GLU A 110 28.08 -13.46 1.50
N ILE A 111 26.84 -13.03 1.37
CA ILE A 111 26.45 -11.62 1.41
C ILE A 111 26.19 -11.18 2.85
N ASP A 112 26.58 -9.95 3.17
CA ASP A 112 26.27 -9.31 4.45
C ASP A 112 24.75 -9.33 4.76
N PRO A 113 24.33 -9.65 6.00
CA PRO A 113 22.92 -9.74 6.38
C PRO A 113 22.06 -8.54 5.97
N VAL A 114 22.59 -7.32 6.05
CA VAL A 114 21.86 -6.09 5.68
C VAL A 114 21.59 -6.05 4.18
N ILE A 115 22.56 -6.46 3.37
CA ILE A 115 22.41 -6.50 1.91
C ILE A 115 21.48 -7.63 1.49
N ARG A 116 21.44 -8.76 2.20
CA ARG A 116 20.46 -9.84 1.94
C ARG A 116 19.02 -9.38 2.14
N VAL A 117 18.77 -8.62 3.21
CA VAL A 117 17.46 -8.01 3.43
C VAL A 117 17.14 -7.04 2.30
N ALA A 118 18.10 -6.20 1.91
CA ALA A 118 17.91 -5.27 0.81
C ALA A 118 17.60 -5.97 -0.53
N LEU A 119 18.28 -7.09 -0.85
CA LEU A 119 18.02 -7.92 -2.04
C LEU A 119 16.60 -8.49 -2.05
N ARG A 120 16.07 -8.89 -0.89
CA ARG A 120 14.69 -9.37 -0.75
C ARG A 120 13.65 -8.27 -1.01
N ASP A 121 13.99 -7.02 -0.72
CA ASP A 121 13.11 -5.87 -0.93
C ASP A 121 13.12 -5.40 -2.39
N ILE A 122 14.23 -5.55 -3.12
CA ILE A 122 14.36 -5.09 -4.52
C ILE A 122 13.94 -6.12 -5.57
N LYS A 123 12.72 -6.65 -5.43
CA LYS A 123 12.18 -7.75 -6.26
C LYS A 123 12.10 -7.44 -7.76
N ASP A 124 12.03 -6.17 -8.12
CA ASP A 124 12.05 -5.75 -9.53
C ASP A 124 13.39 -6.04 -10.21
N PHE A 125 14.47 -6.15 -9.44
CA PHE A 125 15.84 -6.26 -9.94
C PHE A 125 16.52 -7.56 -9.52
N ALA A 126 16.15 -8.12 -8.37
CA ALA A 126 16.76 -9.30 -7.78
C ALA A 126 15.78 -10.47 -7.72
N HIS A 127 16.11 -11.55 -8.43
CA HIS A 127 15.30 -12.77 -8.47
C HIS A 127 16.01 -13.89 -7.69
N PRO A 128 15.40 -14.46 -6.64
CA PRO A 128 16.00 -15.56 -5.91
C PRO A 128 15.86 -16.88 -6.70
N LEU A 129 16.99 -17.55 -6.91
CA LEU A 129 17.11 -18.88 -7.47
C LEU A 129 17.47 -19.85 -6.34
N ARG A 130 16.68 -20.91 -6.19
CA ARG A 130 16.97 -21.98 -5.23
C ARG A 130 17.62 -23.12 -5.98
N VAL A 131 18.86 -23.44 -5.63
CA VAL A 131 19.61 -24.52 -6.26
C VAL A 131 19.85 -25.60 -5.22
N THR A 132 19.58 -26.84 -5.60
CA THR A 132 19.82 -28.02 -4.78
C THR A 132 20.96 -28.81 -5.42
N SER A 133 22.05 -29.00 -4.70
CA SER A 133 23.13 -29.92 -5.09
C SER A 133 23.27 -30.98 -4.00
N GLY A 134 22.88 -32.21 -4.33
CA GLY A 134 22.83 -33.31 -3.35
C GLY A 134 21.91 -32.99 -2.17
N SER A 135 22.49 -32.88 -0.96
CA SER A 135 21.78 -32.59 0.29
C SER A 135 21.74 -31.10 0.67
N LEU A 136 22.47 -30.23 -0.05
CA LEU A 136 22.57 -28.81 0.30
C LEU A 136 21.63 -27.98 -0.58
N GLN A 137 20.80 -27.15 0.06
CA GLN A 137 19.95 -26.16 -0.61
C GLN A 137 20.52 -24.77 -0.40
N GLU A 138 20.76 -24.05 -1.49
CA GLU A 138 21.29 -22.70 -1.45
C GLU A 138 20.49 -21.72 -2.29
N ILE A 139 20.56 -20.45 -1.90
CA ILE A 139 19.88 -19.35 -2.57
C ILE A 139 20.92 -18.50 -3.29
N PHE A 140 20.69 -18.28 -4.58
CA PHE A 140 21.42 -17.34 -5.41
C PHE A 140 20.48 -16.20 -5.82
N TRP A 141 21.00 -14.98 -5.85
CA TRP A 141 20.30 -13.81 -6.36
C TRP A 141 20.74 -13.57 -7.79
N LYS A 142 19.79 -13.62 -8.73
CA LYS A 142 20.00 -13.37 -10.16
C LYS A 142 19.58 -11.95 -10.52
N TRP A 143 20.40 -11.27 -11.32
CA TRP A 143 20.04 -10.01 -11.95
C TRP A 143 18.91 -10.19 -12.96
N TYR A 144 17.89 -9.34 -12.88
CA TYR A 144 16.64 -9.49 -13.63
C TYR A 144 16.74 -9.47 -15.17
N LEU A 145 17.80 -8.88 -15.74
CA LEU A 145 17.98 -8.85 -17.21
C LEU A 145 18.66 -10.11 -17.77
N ILE A 146 19.11 -11.02 -16.90
CA ILE A 146 19.82 -12.23 -17.33
C ILE A 146 18.82 -13.36 -17.55
N PRO A 147 18.81 -13.99 -18.73
CA PRO A 147 17.99 -15.17 -18.97
C PRO A 147 18.48 -16.36 -18.13
N ASP A 148 17.59 -17.30 -17.84
CA ASP A 148 17.94 -18.45 -16.99
C ASP A 148 19.08 -19.30 -17.59
N SER A 149 19.16 -19.42 -18.92
CA SER A 149 20.23 -20.18 -19.59
C SER A 149 21.63 -19.62 -19.40
N GLU A 150 21.77 -18.30 -19.20
CA GLU A 150 23.05 -17.67 -18.91
C GLU A 150 23.37 -17.73 -17.40
N ALA A 151 22.33 -17.81 -16.56
CA ALA A 151 22.51 -17.83 -15.11
C ALA A 151 22.97 -19.20 -14.59
N GLU A 152 22.40 -20.28 -15.14
CA GLU A 152 22.73 -21.66 -14.77
C GLU A 152 24.23 -22.00 -14.79
N PRO A 153 25.00 -21.73 -15.86
CA PRO A 153 26.43 -22.07 -15.90
C PRO A 153 27.23 -21.30 -14.85
N ILE A 154 26.90 -20.03 -14.62
CA ILE A 154 27.58 -19.18 -13.62
C ILE A 154 27.29 -19.70 -12.20
N VAL A 155 26.05 -20.13 -11.93
CA VAL A 155 25.72 -20.74 -10.64
C VAL A 155 26.44 -22.08 -10.47
N LYS A 156 26.48 -22.92 -11.51
CA LYS A 156 27.17 -24.21 -11.47
C LYS A 156 28.69 -24.05 -11.25
N GLU A 157 29.31 -23.06 -11.88
CA GLU A 157 30.71 -22.71 -11.65
C GLU A 157 30.95 -22.30 -10.19
N LYS A 158 30.12 -21.38 -9.66
CA LYS A 158 30.20 -20.95 -8.25
C LYS A 158 29.98 -22.09 -7.26
N MET A 159 29.09 -23.03 -7.56
CA MET A 159 28.85 -24.22 -6.74
C MET A 159 30.04 -25.19 -6.78
N SER A 160 30.58 -25.47 -7.96
CA SER A 160 31.71 -26.41 -8.13
C SER A 160 33.06 -25.88 -7.63
N ALA A 161 33.24 -24.56 -7.55
CA ALA A 161 34.42 -23.94 -6.94
C ALA A 161 34.56 -24.25 -5.44
N LEU A 162 33.44 -24.53 -4.75
CA LEU A 162 33.41 -24.83 -3.31
C LEU A 162 33.72 -26.29 -3.01
N GLU A 163 33.24 -27.23 -3.84
CA GLU A 163 33.58 -28.66 -3.73
C GLU A 163 35.11 -28.88 -3.89
N LYS A 164 35.80 -27.99 -4.62
CA LYS A 164 37.27 -28.02 -4.76
C LYS A 164 38.05 -27.38 -3.60
N CYS A 165 37.42 -26.54 -2.79
CA CYS A 165 38.08 -25.89 -1.65
C CYS A 165 38.01 -26.73 -0.36
N GLU A 166 36.94 -27.50 -0.15
CA GLU A 166 36.82 -28.35 1.06
C GLU A 166 37.75 -29.58 1.07
N GLN A 167 38.38 -29.95 -0.05
CA GLN A 167 39.29 -31.11 -0.12
C GLN A 167 40.79 -30.77 -0.07
N LYS A 168 41.18 -29.50 0.11
CA LYS A 168 42.61 -29.11 0.20
C LYS A 168 43.04 -28.41 1.48
N GLU A 169 42.18 -28.20 2.47
CA GLU A 169 42.59 -27.66 3.76
C GLU A 169 42.21 -28.59 4.91
N LYS A 170 43.10 -29.53 5.21
CA LYS A 170 43.50 -29.73 6.60
C LYS A 170 44.67 -28.77 6.85
N PRO A 171 44.48 -27.60 7.48
CA PRO A 171 45.62 -26.79 7.89
C PRO A 171 46.18 -27.39 9.18
N LYS A 172 47.40 -27.98 9.09
CA LYS A 172 48.26 -28.36 10.23
C LYS A 172 49.05 -27.16 10.80
N ALA A 173 48.56 -25.94 10.65
CA ALA A 173 49.32 -24.74 11.00
C ALA A 173 48.44 -23.58 11.48
N VAL A 174 47.51 -23.83 12.41
CA VAL A 174 46.71 -22.77 13.07
C VAL A 174 46.66 -22.94 14.60
N ASP A 175 47.58 -23.70 15.19
CA ASP A 175 47.65 -23.85 16.67
C ASP A 175 48.42 -22.70 17.35
N ASP A 176 49.32 -21.99 16.65
CA ASP A 176 50.15 -20.96 17.29
C ASP A 176 49.45 -19.59 17.39
N GLU A 177 48.53 -19.24 16.49
CA GLU A 177 47.80 -17.96 16.54
C GLU A 177 46.53 -18.02 17.42
N LEU A 178 45.86 -19.18 17.50
CA LEU A 178 44.69 -19.35 18.38
C LEU A 178 45.09 -19.29 19.86
N GLY A 179 46.26 -19.83 20.21
CA GLY A 179 46.80 -19.78 21.57
C GLY A 179 47.17 -18.36 22.02
N GLN A 180 47.64 -17.51 21.10
CA GLN A 180 47.93 -16.10 21.42
C GLN A 180 46.65 -15.31 21.67
N ILE A 181 45.64 -15.47 20.81
CA ILE A 181 44.34 -14.78 20.95
C ILE A 181 43.61 -15.24 22.21
N GLU A 182 43.65 -16.53 22.56
CA GLU A 182 43.02 -17.05 23.77
C GLU A 182 43.74 -16.57 25.05
N SER A 183 45.08 -16.47 25.02
CA SER A 183 45.86 -15.91 26.12
C SER A 183 45.59 -14.42 26.33
N GLU A 184 45.33 -13.68 25.25
CA GLU A 184 45.09 -12.24 25.27
C GLU A 184 43.67 -11.93 25.74
N LEU A 185 42.68 -12.73 25.33
CA LEU A 185 41.30 -12.67 25.85
C LEU A 185 41.24 -12.97 27.35
N LYS A 186 42.03 -13.94 27.85
CA LYS A 186 42.10 -14.27 29.28
C LYS A 186 42.69 -13.13 30.11
N LYS A 187 43.75 -12.48 29.61
CA LYS A 187 44.34 -11.28 30.23
C LYS A 187 43.36 -10.09 30.23
N LEU A 188 42.54 -9.95 29.18
CA LEU A 188 41.53 -8.89 29.09
C LEU A 188 40.39 -9.12 30.09
N GLU A 189 39.94 -10.36 30.27
CA GLU A 189 38.91 -10.72 31.24
C GLU A 189 39.36 -10.53 32.69
N GLU A 190 40.62 -10.86 33.02
CA GLU A 190 41.18 -10.62 34.36
C GLU A 190 41.29 -9.12 34.67
N LYS A 191 41.76 -8.31 33.70
CA LYS A 191 41.74 -6.84 33.84
C LYS A 191 40.33 -6.30 34.04
N ARG A 192 39.34 -6.81 33.29
CA ARG A 192 37.93 -6.41 33.42
C ARG A 192 37.36 -6.78 34.80
N LYS A 193 37.68 -7.97 35.34
CA LYS A 193 37.25 -8.38 36.68
C LYS A 193 37.88 -7.53 37.79
N ALA A 194 39.10 -7.02 37.60
CA ALA A 194 39.75 -6.11 38.54
C ALA A 194 39.17 -4.67 38.51
N LEU A 195 38.52 -4.26 37.42
CA LEU A 195 37.91 -2.92 37.28
C LEU A 195 36.45 -2.85 37.79
N LEU A 196 35.74 -3.98 37.86
CA LEU A 196 34.35 -4.04 38.37
C LEU A 196 34.16 -3.49 39.81
N PRO A 197 35.08 -3.69 40.78
CA PRO A 197 34.95 -3.12 42.12
C PRO A 197 35.12 -1.60 42.15
N ILE A 198 35.86 -1.03 41.18
CA ILE A 198 36.13 0.41 41.09
C ILE A 198 34.90 1.13 40.52
N GLU A 199 34.25 0.58 39.49
CA GLU A 199 33.00 1.13 38.96
C GLU A 199 31.86 1.11 39.98
N GLN A 200 31.81 0.10 40.86
CA GLN A 200 30.79 0.01 41.91
C GLN A 200 31.01 1.03 43.03
N LYS A 201 32.28 1.34 43.38
CA LYS A 201 32.59 2.43 44.32
C LYS A 201 32.24 3.81 43.77
N ILE A 202 32.57 4.08 42.51
CA ILE A 202 32.25 5.36 41.85
C ILE A 202 30.72 5.56 41.77
N LYS A 203 29.94 4.51 41.47
CA LYS A 203 28.47 4.61 41.49
C LYS A 203 27.89 4.86 42.88
N GLN A 204 28.50 4.33 43.94
CA GLN A 204 28.04 4.58 45.31
C GLN A 204 28.35 6.01 45.76
N GLU A 205 29.53 6.55 45.43
CA GLU A 205 29.90 7.94 45.74
C GLU A 205 28.98 8.96 45.05
N ILE A 206 28.64 8.74 43.77
CA ILE A 206 27.75 9.63 43.00
C ILE A 206 26.31 9.62 43.57
N ILE A 207 25.85 8.50 44.13
CA ILE A 207 24.52 8.41 44.77
C ILE A 207 24.50 9.11 46.14
N THR A 208 25.62 9.11 46.88
CA THR A 208 25.72 9.86 48.15
C THR A 208 25.83 11.37 47.98
N GLU A 209 26.49 11.86 46.93
CA GLU A 209 26.54 13.31 46.64
C GLU A 209 25.18 13.85 46.14
N THR A 210 24.47 13.08 45.30
CA THR A 210 23.17 13.53 44.76
C THR A 210 22.03 13.53 45.77
N MET A 211 22.13 12.80 46.88
CA MET A 211 21.11 12.81 47.95
C MET A 211 21.37 13.89 49.03
N ALA A 212 22.54 14.53 49.04
CA ALA A 212 22.87 15.61 49.96
C ALA A 212 22.41 17.00 49.46
N GLU A 213 22.27 17.20 48.15
CA GLU A 213 21.94 18.52 47.55
C GLU A 213 20.44 18.81 47.36
N THR A 214 19.52 17.89 47.67
CA THR A 214 18.06 18.10 47.44
C THR A 214 17.26 18.43 48.70
N LYS A 215 17.84 19.18 49.65
CA LYS A 215 17.15 19.57 50.90
C LYS A 215 17.33 21.04 51.31
N GLU A 216 17.32 21.95 50.34
CA GLU A 216 17.12 23.41 50.44
C GLU A 216 16.82 23.82 48.99
N GLU A 217 15.66 24.30 48.56
CA GLU A 217 14.90 25.46 48.99
C GLU A 217 13.42 25.37 48.53
N LYS A 218 12.62 26.22 49.16
CA LYS A 218 11.16 26.35 49.11
C LYS A 218 10.61 27.04 47.85
N SER A 219 9.38 26.63 47.51
CA SER A 219 8.18 27.42 47.15
C SER A 219 8.26 28.55 46.10
N VAL A 220 7.40 28.50 45.07
CA VAL A 220 6.39 29.53 44.70
C VAL A 220 5.32 28.88 43.77
N GLU A 221 4.09 29.39 43.86
CA GLU A 221 2.78 28.98 43.34
C GLU A 221 2.49 29.09 41.81
N ARG A 222 1.55 28.21 41.37
CA ARG A 222 0.49 28.32 40.31
C ARG A 222 0.88 28.30 38.80
N PRO A 223 -0.08 28.05 37.85
CA PRO A 223 -1.18 27.07 37.80
C PRO A 223 -1.33 26.30 36.45
N LYS A 224 -2.07 25.18 36.53
CA LYS A 224 -2.94 24.39 35.60
C LYS A 224 -2.95 24.57 34.05
N ASP A 225 -3.30 23.43 33.42
CA ASP A 225 -3.60 23.08 32.00
C ASP A 225 -2.37 22.72 31.14
N VAL A 226 -2.26 21.56 30.45
CA VAL A 226 -3.22 20.74 29.70
C VAL A 226 -2.84 19.25 29.77
N LYS A 227 -3.83 18.35 29.88
CA LYS A 227 -3.68 16.88 29.73
C LYS A 227 -3.67 16.48 28.26
N GLU A 228 -2.57 15.88 27.80
CA GLU A 228 -2.53 15.07 26.58
C GLU A 228 -2.38 13.59 26.98
N LYS A 229 -3.30 12.73 26.53
CA LYS A 229 -3.26 11.28 26.76
C LYS A 229 -2.52 10.59 25.59
N PRO A 230 -1.69 9.57 25.88
CA PRO A 230 -0.91 8.88 24.87
C PRO A 230 -1.68 7.76 24.17
N ALA A 231 -1.31 7.55 22.91
CA ALA A 231 -1.71 6.46 22.05
C ALA A 231 -1.29 5.09 22.60
N LYS A 232 -2.19 4.10 22.51
CA LYS A 232 -1.86 2.67 22.69
C LYS A 232 -2.05 1.92 21.38
N SER A 233 -0.95 1.28 20.98
CA SER A 233 -0.79 0.26 19.97
C SER A 233 -1.80 -0.90 20.09
N ARG A 234 -2.33 -1.37 18.95
CA ARG A 234 -2.98 -2.69 18.85
C ARG A 234 -2.25 -3.55 17.82
N LYS A 235 -1.64 -4.63 18.32
CA LYS A 235 -1.18 -5.78 17.54
C LYS A 235 -2.37 -6.67 17.19
N SER A 236 -2.23 -7.29 16.03
CA SER A 236 -3.06 -8.28 15.35
C SER A 236 -2.97 -9.69 15.95
N SER A 237 -4.07 -10.45 15.83
CA SER A 237 -4.22 -11.91 15.67
C SER A 237 -5.70 -12.22 16.01
N VAL A 238 -6.46 -13.18 15.47
CA VAL A 238 -6.27 -14.47 14.76
C VAL A 238 -7.51 -14.68 13.85
N LYS A 239 -7.37 -15.57 12.86
CA LYS A 239 -8.45 -16.19 12.06
C LYS A 239 -9.47 -16.93 12.93
N ASP A 240 -10.73 -17.00 12.52
CA ASP A 240 -11.43 -18.26 12.23
C ASP A 240 -12.87 -18.02 11.75
N GLU A 241 -13.32 -18.99 10.98
CA GLU A 241 -14.56 -19.10 10.21
C GLU A 241 -15.83 -19.00 11.07
N ILE A 242 -16.84 -18.24 10.61
CA ILE A 242 -18.25 -18.58 10.83
C ILE A 242 -19.07 -18.15 9.59
N GLN A 243 -19.51 -19.15 8.81
CA GLN A 243 -20.73 -19.03 8.01
C GLN A 243 -21.92 -19.03 8.96
N THR A 244 -22.62 -17.92 9.08
CA THR A 244 -24.04 -17.94 9.49
C THR A 244 -24.79 -16.85 8.76
N ARG A 245 -25.89 -17.28 8.15
CA ARG A 245 -26.95 -16.51 7.51
C ARG A 245 -27.19 -15.18 8.24
N ILE A 246 -26.88 -14.07 7.59
CA ILE A 246 -27.40 -12.76 7.99
C ILE A 246 -28.73 -12.58 7.26
N ILE A 247 -29.80 -12.94 7.96
CA ILE A 247 -31.10 -12.32 7.77
C ILE A 247 -30.88 -10.82 8.01
N PRO A 248 -31.24 -9.89 7.10
CA PRO A 248 -31.06 -8.47 7.34
C PRO A 248 -31.89 -8.06 8.55
N SER A 249 -31.22 -7.75 9.65
CA SER A 249 -31.81 -7.14 10.84
C SER A 249 -32.28 -5.71 10.53
N PRO A 250 -33.30 -5.18 11.24
CA PRO A 250 -33.83 -3.84 10.98
C PRO A 250 -32.78 -2.75 11.22
N LEU A 251 -32.75 -1.80 10.28
CA LEU A 251 -32.12 -0.47 10.32
C LEU A 251 -31.62 0.00 11.71
N GLN A 252 -30.30 -0.04 11.94
CA GLN A 252 -29.67 0.75 13.02
C GLN A 252 -29.49 2.20 12.51
N ILE A 253 -30.56 2.99 12.55
CA ILE A 253 -30.51 4.43 12.27
C ILE A 253 -30.27 5.15 13.59
N ASP A 254 -29.18 5.92 13.68
CA ASP A 254 -29.03 6.93 14.72
C ASP A 254 -29.88 8.14 14.33
N GLU A 255 -31.13 8.19 14.81
CA GLU A 255 -32.11 9.26 14.50
C GLU A 255 -31.69 10.65 15.00
N SER A 256 -30.55 10.76 15.70
CA SER A 256 -30.03 12.03 16.22
C SER A 256 -29.42 12.96 15.15
N ASP A 257 -29.20 12.45 13.93
CA ASP A 257 -28.52 13.20 12.86
C ASP A 257 -29.46 14.18 12.15
N SER A 258 -29.11 15.47 12.24
CA SER A 258 -29.90 16.58 11.69
C SER A 258 -30.12 16.48 10.17
N PHE A 259 -29.10 16.05 9.42
CA PHE A 259 -29.16 15.94 7.97
C PHE A 259 -29.94 14.68 7.53
N MET A 260 -29.76 13.56 8.26
CA MET A 260 -30.52 12.34 7.99
C MET A 260 -32.03 12.58 8.12
N LYS A 261 -32.44 13.35 9.13
CA LYS A 261 -33.85 13.71 9.33
C LYS A 261 -34.42 14.43 8.10
N THR A 262 -33.70 15.39 7.54
CA THR A 262 -34.12 16.10 6.32
C THR A 262 -34.26 15.14 5.12
N VAL A 263 -33.35 14.18 4.98
CA VAL A 263 -33.41 13.16 3.91
C VAL A 263 -34.62 12.24 4.09
N LEU A 264 -34.89 11.79 5.32
CA LEU A 264 -36.04 10.94 5.64
C LEU A 264 -37.37 11.69 5.45
N ASP A 265 -37.42 12.98 5.79
CA ASP A 265 -38.60 13.81 5.57
C ASP A 265 -38.87 13.99 4.07
N TYR A 266 -37.83 14.17 3.25
CA TYR A 266 -37.95 14.16 1.79
C TYR A 266 -38.47 12.81 1.28
N PHE A 267 -38.02 11.68 1.85
CA PHE A 267 -38.52 10.36 1.47
C PHE A 267 -40.00 10.18 1.78
N LYS A 268 -40.46 10.60 2.97
CA LYS A 268 -41.87 10.56 3.35
C LYS A 268 -42.74 11.38 2.39
N GLN A 269 -42.31 12.59 2.03
CA GLN A 269 -43.05 13.45 1.11
C GLN A 269 -43.17 12.88 -0.30
N ASN A 270 -42.20 12.08 -0.75
CA ASN A 270 -42.13 11.54 -2.10
C ASN A 270 -42.48 10.04 -2.18
N ASN A 271 -43.01 9.44 -1.11
CA ASN A 271 -43.31 8.01 -1.00
C ASN A 271 -42.11 7.11 -1.36
N ILE A 272 -40.90 7.51 -0.98
CA ILE A 272 -39.67 6.74 -1.21
C ILE A 272 -39.42 5.83 -0.01
N GLU A 273 -39.26 4.53 -0.24
CA GLU A 273 -38.98 3.56 0.82
C GLU A 273 -37.49 3.22 0.87
N ALA A 274 -36.83 3.42 2.00
CA ALA A 274 -35.45 3.00 2.19
C ALA A 274 -35.38 1.52 2.59
N THR A 275 -34.74 0.70 1.75
CA THR A 275 -34.54 -0.74 2.02
C THR A 275 -33.27 -0.98 2.83
N GLU A 276 -32.21 -0.23 2.52
CA GLU A 276 -30.92 -0.30 3.21
C GLU A 276 -30.36 1.11 3.39
N MET A 277 -29.79 1.41 4.55
CA MET A 277 -29.10 2.66 4.83
C MET A 277 -27.85 2.39 5.66
N LYS A 278 -26.75 3.02 5.29
CA LYS A 278 -25.47 2.94 5.97
C LYS A 278 -24.86 4.34 6.10
N GLN A 279 -24.52 4.69 7.34
CA GLN A 279 -23.82 5.92 7.64
C GLN A 279 -22.33 5.78 7.31
N ILE A 280 -21.81 6.70 6.51
CA ILE A 280 -20.39 6.74 6.13
C ILE A 280 -19.67 7.80 6.94
N ARG A 281 -20.29 8.98 7.06
CA ARG A 281 -19.81 10.08 7.90
C ARG A 281 -20.99 10.72 8.60
N LYS A 282 -20.83 10.97 9.90
CA LYS A 282 -21.82 11.68 10.70
C LYS A 282 -22.15 13.04 10.07
N GLU A 283 -23.43 13.35 10.01
CA GLU A 283 -24.07 14.58 9.52
C GLU A 283 -23.69 15.02 8.09
N SER A 284 -23.09 14.11 7.30
CA SER A 284 -22.52 14.51 6.01
C SER A 284 -22.65 13.52 4.87
N ASP A 285 -22.55 12.21 5.09
CA ASP A 285 -22.60 11.24 3.98
C ASP A 285 -23.23 9.91 4.39
N PHE A 286 -24.22 9.50 3.61
CA PHE A 286 -24.94 8.23 3.76
C PHE A 286 -25.08 7.55 2.41
N GLU A 287 -25.01 6.22 2.43
CA GLU A 287 -25.33 5.38 1.27
C GLU A 287 -26.44 4.41 1.60
N GLY A 288 -27.17 3.99 0.57
CA GLY A 288 -28.27 3.05 0.77
C GLY A 288 -28.85 2.52 -0.52
N VAL A 289 -29.98 1.85 -0.38
CA VAL A 289 -30.83 1.40 -1.48
C VAL A 289 -32.25 1.85 -1.17
N VAL A 290 -32.87 2.52 -2.13
CA VAL A 290 -34.23 3.07 -2.01
C VAL A 290 -35.12 2.54 -3.13
N LYS A 291 -36.41 2.41 -2.82
CA LYS A 291 -37.49 2.04 -3.73
C LYS A 291 -38.30 3.30 -4.03
N ILE A 292 -38.41 3.62 -5.30
CA ILE A 292 -39.13 4.80 -5.78
C ILE A 292 -40.35 4.31 -6.56
N PRO A 293 -41.58 4.68 -6.15
CA PRO A 293 -42.78 4.39 -6.91
C PRO A 293 -42.79 5.22 -8.18
N SER A 294 -43.10 4.60 -9.31
CA SER A 294 -43.22 5.25 -10.60
C SER A 294 -44.46 4.75 -11.35
N SER A 295 -44.86 5.42 -12.42
CA SER A 295 -46.01 5.03 -13.24
C SER A 295 -45.92 3.62 -13.83
N VAL A 296 -44.70 3.07 -13.93
CA VAL A 296 -44.42 1.73 -14.45
C VAL A 296 -44.13 0.69 -13.36
N GLY A 297 -44.28 1.06 -12.08
CA GLY A 297 -44.00 0.20 -10.93
C GLY A 297 -42.88 0.73 -10.03
N ILE A 298 -42.41 -0.13 -9.13
CA ILE A 298 -41.39 0.22 -8.13
C ILE A 298 -40.00 0.07 -8.73
N MET A 299 -39.20 1.14 -8.73
CA MET A 299 -37.81 1.11 -9.21
C MET A 299 -36.83 1.12 -8.04
N ASN A 300 -35.78 0.31 -8.12
CA ASN A 300 -34.70 0.29 -7.14
C ASN A 300 -33.58 1.25 -7.57
N TYR A 301 -33.18 2.13 -6.67
CA TYR A 301 -32.08 3.07 -6.86
C TYR A 301 -31.04 2.90 -5.76
N ALA A 302 -29.76 2.98 -6.12
CA ALA A 302 -28.73 3.20 -5.14
C ALA A 302 -28.81 4.66 -4.67
N LEU A 303 -28.83 4.87 -3.36
CA LEU A 303 -28.87 6.20 -2.76
C LEU A 303 -27.46 6.65 -2.37
N ARG A 304 -27.15 7.90 -2.67
CA ARG A 304 -26.12 8.66 -1.94
C ARG A 304 -26.69 9.97 -1.46
N ALA A 305 -26.64 10.25 -0.16
CA ALA A 305 -26.99 11.54 0.40
C ALA A 305 -25.73 12.24 0.90
N LYS A 306 -25.43 13.45 0.39
CA LYS A 306 -24.25 14.24 0.75
C LYS A 306 -24.63 15.64 1.19
N ASN A 307 -24.29 16.01 2.43
CA ASN A 307 -24.38 17.39 2.89
C ASN A 307 -23.15 18.16 2.43
N LYS A 308 -23.23 18.80 1.26
CA LYS A 308 -22.11 19.55 0.68
C LYS A 308 -22.62 20.76 -0.08
N LYS A 309 -22.06 21.94 0.23
CA LYS A 309 -22.44 23.22 -0.39
C LYS A 309 -22.34 23.25 -1.92
N LYS A 310 -21.35 22.55 -2.49
CA LYS A 310 -21.18 22.40 -3.94
C LYS A 310 -20.73 20.99 -4.29
N ILE A 311 -21.43 20.33 -5.20
CA ILE A 311 -21.05 19.03 -5.76
C ILE A 311 -20.10 19.27 -6.95
N THR A 312 -18.92 18.67 -6.90
CA THR A 312 -17.90 18.81 -7.94
C THR A 312 -17.99 17.69 -8.98
N ASP A 313 -17.31 17.88 -10.12
CA ASP A 313 -17.13 16.88 -11.17
C ASP A 313 -16.54 15.57 -10.63
N SER A 314 -15.61 15.68 -9.68
CA SER A 314 -14.98 14.54 -9.01
C SER A 314 -15.96 13.77 -8.11
N ASP A 315 -16.94 14.44 -7.49
CA ASP A 315 -17.98 13.75 -6.72
C ASP A 315 -18.92 12.95 -7.63
N LEU A 316 -19.35 13.53 -8.75
CA LEU A 316 -20.23 12.86 -9.72
C LEU A 316 -19.54 11.68 -10.39
N SER A 317 -18.27 11.86 -10.74
CA SER A 317 -17.37 10.81 -11.22
C SER A 317 -17.36 9.58 -10.32
N LEU A 318 -17.18 9.77 -9.01
CA LEU A 318 -17.19 8.67 -8.04
C LEU A 318 -18.55 7.98 -7.94
N LEU A 319 -19.64 8.75 -7.99
CA LEU A 319 -21.00 8.19 -8.02
C LEU A 319 -21.21 7.37 -9.29
N PHE A 320 -20.74 7.85 -10.44
CA PHE A 320 -20.88 7.13 -11.70
C PHE A 320 -20.19 5.77 -11.63
N VAL A 321 -18.94 5.69 -11.14
CA VAL A 321 -18.29 4.38 -10.91
C VAL A 321 -19.16 3.48 -10.04
N HIS A 322 -19.65 4.02 -8.93
CA HIS A 322 -20.44 3.24 -7.98
C HIS A 322 -21.73 2.71 -8.61
N SER A 323 -22.37 3.49 -9.48
CA SER A 323 -23.56 3.06 -10.23
C SER A 323 -23.26 1.93 -11.21
N GLN A 324 -22.10 1.98 -11.88
CA GLN A 324 -21.66 0.92 -12.80
C GLN A 324 -21.34 -0.37 -12.05
N MET A 325 -20.67 -0.27 -10.91
CA MET A 325 -20.34 -1.42 -10.05
C MET A 325 -21.60 -2.10 -9.51
N LYS A 326 -22.58 -1.31 -9.05
CA LYS A 326 -23.85 -1.84 -8.53
C LYS A 326 -24.87 -2.19 -9.62
N LYS A 327 -24.60 -1.86 -10.88
CA LYS A 327 -25.50 -2.07 -12.04
C LYS A 327 -26.92 -1.51 -11.80
N MET A 328 -27.03 -0.38 -11.11
CA MET A 328 -28.30 0.27 -10.81
C MET A 328 -28.17 1.80 -10.89
N PRO A 329 -29.24 2.53 -11.25
CA PRO A 329 -29.22 3.98 -11.28
C PRO A 329 -29.01 4.54 -9.87
N ILE A 330 -28.38 5.72 -9.79
CA ILE A 330 -28.11 6.38 -8.51
C ILE A 330 -29.00 7.61 -8.34
N LEU A 331 -29.60 7.72 -7.16
CA LEU A 331 -30.21 8.94 -6.64
C LEU A 331 -29.20 9.64 -5.73
N LEU A 332 -28.74 10.82 -6.14
CA LEU A 332 -27.94 11.73 -5.32
C LEU A 332 -28.84 12.76 -4.65
N ILE A 333 -28.85 12.80 -3.32
CA ILE A 333 -29.49 13.85 -2.53
C ILE A 333 -28.42 14.77 -1.97
N THR A 334 -28.58 16.08 -2.14
CA THR A 334 -27.61 17.10 -1.69
C THR A 334 -28.30 18.36 -1.18
N THR A 335 -27.69 19.05 -0.23
CA THR A 335 -28.15 20.38 0.22
C THR A 335 -27.67 21.51 -0.69
N GLY A 336 -26.50 21.31 -1.32
CA GLY A 336 -25.87 22.31 -2.19
C GLY A 336 -26.06 22.04 -3.68
N GLY A 337 -25.76 23.07 -4.48
CA GLY A 337 -25.87 23.02 -5.94
C GLY A 337 -24.67 22.38 -6.65
N LEU A 338 -24.77 22.22 -7.96
CA LEU A 338 -23.69 21.70 -8.80
C LEU A 338 -22.74 22.81 -9.27
N THR A 339 -21.47 22.47 -9.49
CA THR A 339 -20.57 23.33 -10.27
C THR A 339 -20.95 23.30 -11.75
N LYS A 340 -20.59 24.34 -12.52
CA LYS A 340 -20.87 24.40 -13.98
C LYS A 340 -20.36 23.15 -14.71
N LYS A 341 -19.11 22.74 -14.41
CA LYS A 341 -18.50 21.53 -14.96
C LYS A 341 -19.28 20.26 -14.58
N ALA A 342 -19.71 20.15 -13.33
CA ALA A 342 -20.49 19.00 -12.86
C ALA A 342 -21.87 18.93 -13.57
N GLN A 343 -22.52 20.08 -13.78
CA GLN A 343 -23.78 20.17 -14.52
C GLN A 343 -23.62 19.73 -15.98
N GLU A 344 -22.54 20.16 -16.64
CA GLU A 344 -22.22 19.74 -18.01
C GLU A 344 -21.99 18.23 -18.12
N LEU A 345 -21.21 17.65 -17.20
CA LEU A 345 -20.95 16.20 -17.15
C LEU A 345 -22.22 15.40 -16.89
N LEU A 346 -23.09 15.86 -15.99
CA LEU A 346 -24.37 15.21 -15.71
C LEU A 346 -25.24 15.11 -16.97
N ASN A 347 -25.35 16.21 -17.71
CA ASN A 347 -26.20 16.29 -18.89
C ASN A 347 -25.65 15.48 -20.08
N LYS A 348 -24.31 15.41 -20.22
CA LYS A 348 -23.64 14.74 -21.35
C LYS A 348 -23.40 13.26 -21.10
N GLU A 349 -22.77 12.93 -19.96
CA GLU A 349 -22.12 11.65 -19.72
C GLU A 349 -22.84 10.80 -18.65
N PHE A 350 -23.33 11.41 -17.56
CA PHE A 350 -23.83 10.68 -16.39
C PHE A 350 -25.36 10.56 -16.31
N LYS A 351 -25.99 10.02 -17.36
CA LYS A 351 -27.46 9.92 -17.48
C LYS A 351 -28.13 8.98 -16.47
N ASN A 352 -27.36 8.10 -15.83
CA ASN A 352 -27.83 7.16 -14.82
C ASN A 352 -27.77 7.73 -13.39
N ILE A 353 -27.40 9.01 -13.24
CA ILE A 353 -27.42 9.74 -11.97
C ILE A 353 -28.60 10.71 -12.00
N THR A 354 -29.53 10.55 -11.05
CA THR A 354 -30.57 11.52 -10.77
C THR A 354 -30.17 12.34 -9.56
N ILE A 355 -30.22 13.67 -9.65
CA ILE A 355 -29.85 14.54 -8.53
C ILE A 355 -31.10 15.26 -8.01
N LYS A 356 -31.23 15.31 -6.69
CA LYS A 356 -32.24 16.08 -5.98
C LYS A 356 -31.59 16.97 -4.93
N GLN A 357 -31.88 18.26 -5.02
CA GLN A 357 -31.47 19.23 -4.04
C GLN A 357 -32.59 19.39 -3.02
N ILE A 358 -32.26 19.29 -1.72
CA ILE A 358 -33.22 19.38 -0.60
C ILE A 358 -32.84 20.47 0.38
#